data_AF-A0A9W7HQ80-F1
#
_entry.id   AF-A0A9W7HQ80-F1
#
_cell.length_a   1.000
_cell.length_b   1.000
_cell.length_c   1.000
_cell.angle_alpha   90.00
_cell.angle_beta   90.00
_cell.angle_gamma   90.00
#
_symmetry.space_group_name_H-M   'P 1'
#
loop_
_entity.id
_entity.type
_entity.pdbx_description
1 polymer ?
#
loop_
_entity_poly.entity_id
_entity_poly.type
_entity_poly.pdbx_seq_one_letter_code
_entity_poly.pdbx_strand_id
1 'polypeptide(L)'
;MKLKFQFQLFDSEEGVDEATLKYVKKWVLSYMNTKWRQWKNELKSQIFDENQTVEHIVENCKDPRVNLDQLKTLVEYWLSSKAMEQSATNRSNR
;
A
#
# COMPACT_ATOMS: atom_id res chain seq x y z
N MET A 1 -10.50 24.62 4.05
CA MET A 1 -11.75 23.96 3.57
C MET A 1 -11.86 22.59 4.22
N LYS A 2 -12.89 22.32 5.02
CA LYS A 2 -13.15 20.97 5.56
C LYS A 2 -14.07 20.25 4.57
N LEU A 3 -13.56 19.24 3.87
CA LEU A 3 -14.40 18.33 3.10
C LEU A 3 -15.30 17.54 4.06
N LYS A 4 -16.59 17.85 4.07
CA LYS A 4 -17.62 17.02 4.68
C LYS A 4 -17.93 15.89 3.73
N PHE A 5 -17.40 14.70 3.99
CA PHE A 5 -17.92 13.48 3.39
C PHE A 5 -19.23 13.13 4.11
N GLN A 6 -20.36 13.49 3.51
CA GLN A 6 -21.66 12.93 3.90
C GLN A 6 -21.84 11.61 3.18
N PHE A 7 -21.64 10.50 3.90
CA PHE A 7 -22.22 9.22 3.50
C PHE A 7 -23.69 9.27 3.91
N GLN A 8 -24.59 9.59 2.98
CA GLN A 8 -26.00 9.27 3.15
C GLN A 8 -26.13 7.74 3.07
N LEU A 9 -26.29 7.08 4.21
CA LEU A 9 -26.87 5.75 4.22
C LEU A 9 -28.30 5.90 3.67
N PHE A 10 -28.57 5.25 2.55
CA PHE A 10 -29.95 5.01 2.14
C PHE A 10 -30.56 4.06 3.17
N ASP A 11 -31.49 4.57 3.97
CA ASP A 11 -32.34 3.76 4.84
C ASP A 11 -33.30 2.94 3.95
N SER A 12 -32.84 1.81 3.42
CA SER A 12 -33.72 0.77 2.90
C SER A 12 -34.03 -0.20 4.04
N GLU A 13 -35.31 -0.39 4.35
CA GLU A 13 -35.82 -1.21 5.47
C GLU A 13 -35.50 -2.72 5.39
N GLU A 14 -34.71 -3.17 4.42
CA GLU A 14 -34.13 -4.51 4.43
C GLU A 14 -32.78 -4.48 5.15
N GLY A 15 -32.79 -4.90 6.41
CA GLY A 15 -31.56 -5.07 7.18
C GLY A 15 -30.59 -5.99 6.43
N VAL A 16 -29.46 -5.43 6.00
CA VAL A 16 -28.37 -6.22 5.39
C VAL A 16 -27.99 -7.31 6.38
N ASP A 17 -28.13 -8.57 5.96
CA ASP A 17 -27.82 -9.69 6.85
C ASP A 17 -26.34 -9.64 7.28
N GLU A 18 -26.07 -10.05 8.51
CA GLU A 18 -24.75 -9.94 9.12
C GLU A 18 -23.68 -10.70 8.31
N ALA A 19 -24.07 -11.79 7.63
CA ALA A 19 -23.16 -12.58 6.80
C ALA A 19 -22.75 -11.80 5.52
N THR A 20 -23.69 -11.12 4.87
CA THR A 20 -23.41 -10.22 3.74
C THR A 20 -22.52 -9.05 4.17
N LEU A 21 -22.79 -8.42 5.31
CA LEU A 21 -21.94 -7.34 5.81
C LEU A 21 -20.51 -7.83 6.09
N LYS A 22 -20.36 -9.01 6.67
CA LYS A 22 -19.06 -9.64 6.93
C LYS A 22 -18.33 -9.97 5.62
N TYR A 23 -19.05 -10.49 4.63
CA TYR A 23 -18.49 -10.78 3.30
C TYR A 23 -18.00 -9.51 2.62
N VAL A 24 -18.83 -8.47 2.56
CA VAL A 24 -18.48 -7.18 1.93
C VAL A 24 -17.27 -6.56 2.62
N LYS A 25 -17.22 -6.54 3.96
CA LYS A 25 -16.05 -6.06 4.72
C LYS A 25 -14.77 -6.81 4.33
N LYS A 26 -14.84 -8.15 4.29
CA LYS A 26 -13.69 -8.98 3.90
C LYS A 26 -13.26 -8.71 2.46
N TRP A 27 -14.21 -8.57 1.54
CA TRP A 27 -13.95 -8.26 0.14
C TRP A 27 -13.29 -6.88 -0.03
N VAL A 28 -13.83 -5.84 0.61
CA VAL A 28 -13.27 -4.48 0.58
C VAL A 28 -11.84 -4.47 1.15
N LEU A 29 -11.61 -5.11 2.30
CA LEU A 29 -10.27 -5.22 2.89
C LEU A 29 -9.29 -5.95 1.98
N SER A 30 -9.72 -7.04 1.33
CA SER A 30 -8.91 -7.78 0.36
C SER A 30 -8.55 -6.90 -0.85
N TYR A 31 -9.54 -6.20 -1.40
CA TYR A 31 -9.36 -5.33 -2.54
C TYR A 31 -8.41 -4.16 -2.24
N MET A 32 -8.61 -3.49 -1.10
CA MET A 32 -7.72 -2.41 -0.65
C MET A 32 -6.29 -2.93 -0.44
N ASN A 33 -6.13 -4.11 0.16
CA ASN A 33 -4.80 -4.73 0.31
C ASN A 33 -4.12 -5.00 -1.05
N THR A 34 -4.88 -5.46 -2.05
CA THR A 34 -4.35 -5.68 -3.40
C THR A 34 -3.91 -4.36 -4.04
N LYS A 35 -4.76 -3.32 -3.97
CA LYS A 35 -4.42 -1.99 -4.50
C LYS A 35 -3.22 -1.37 -3.78
N TRP A 36 -3.14 -1.54 -2.47
CA TRP A 36 -1.99 -1.09 -1.68
C TRP A 36 -0.69 -1.80 -2.08
N ARG A 37 -0.72 -3.13 -2.28
CA ARG A 37 0.45 -3.88 -2.77
C ARG A 37 0.88 -3.42 -4.16
N GLN A 38 -0.09 -3.24 -5.07
CA GLN A 38 0.18 -2.78 -6.43
C GLN A 38 0.85 -1.40 -6.41
N TRP A 39 0.27 -0.44 -5.68
CA TRP A 39 0.83 0.90 -5.56
C TRP A 39 2.23 0.90 -4.95
N LYS A 40 2.49 0.10 -3.90
CA LYS A 40 3.84 -0.03 -3.34
C LYS A 40 4.85 -0.60 -4.34
N ASN A 41 4.45 -1.54 -5.17
CA ASN A 41 5.33 -2.09 -6.21
C ASN A 41 5.63 -1.07 -7.30
N GLU A 42 4.62 -0.32 -7.74
CA GLU A 42 4.78 0.78 -8.69
C GLU A 42 5.72 1.86 -8.12
N LEU A 43 5.49 2.27 -6.87
CA LEU A 43 6.36 3.21 -6.17
C LEU A 43 7.80 2.68 -6.09
N LYS A 44 7.99 1.44 -5.61
CA LYS A 44 9.32 0.81 -5.54
C LYS A 44 10.00 0.81 -6.91
N SER A 45 9.30 0.48 -7.99
CA SER A 45 9.89 0.44 -9.34
C SER A 45 10.41 1.79 -9.85
N GLN A 46 9.89 2.91 -9.32
CA GLN A 46 10.27 4.25 -9.76
C GLN A 46 11.43 4.84 -8.96
N ILE A 47 11.52 4.54 -7.67
CA ILE A 47 12.45 5.21 -6.74
C ILE A 47 13.56 4.30 -6.21
N PHE A 48 13.36 2.99 -6.21
CA PHE A 48 14.26 2.07 -5.52
C PHE A 48 15.46 1.69 -6.37
N ASP A 49 16.65 1.95 -5.84
CA ASP A 49 17.93 1.47 -6.34
C ASP A 49 18.70 0.80 -5.19
N GLU A 50 19.09 -0.46 -5.38
CA GLU A 50 19.80 -1.26 -4.37
C GLU A 50 21.20 -0.69 -4.04
N ASN A 51 21.78 0.14 -4.92
CA ASN A 51 23.11 0.70 -4.75
C ASN A 51 23.11 2.10 -4.12
N GLN A 52 21.93 2.68 -3.86
CA GLN A 52 21.79 4.02 -3.31
C GLN A 52 21.56 4.00 -1.80
N THR A 53 21.88 5.12 -1.15
CA THR A 53 21.56 5.29 0.28
C THR A 53 20.07 5.50 0.49
N VAL A 54 19.58 5.15 1.68
CA VAL A 54 18.17 5.34 2.07
C VAL A 54 17.74 6.80 1.87
N GLU A 55 18.57 7.75 2.30
CA GLU A 55 18.31 9.18 2.22
C GLU A 55 18.12 9.61 0.76
N HIS A 56 18.99 9.15 -0.15
CA HIS A 56 18.92 9.52 -1.54
C HIS A 56 17.67 8.94 -2.25
N ILE A 57 17.28 7.71 -1.90
CA ILE A 57 16.04 7.10 -2.40
C ILE A 57 14.81 7.86 -1.91
N VAL A 58 14.79 8.30 -0.65
CA VAL A 58 13.69 9.07 -0.07
C VAL A 58 13.60 10.46 -0.71
N GLU A 59 14.73 11.14 -0.92
CA GLU A 59 14.80 12.44 -1.61
C GLU A 59 14.36 12.37 -3.08
N ASN A 60 14.64 11.25 -3.75
CA ASN A 60 14.21 11.00 -5.12
C ASN A 60 12.69 10.76 -5.25
N CYS A 61 11.97 10.55 -4.13
CA CYS A 61 10.52 10.41 -4.15
C CYS A 61 9.83 11.76 -4.39
N LYS A 62 9.29 11.94 -5.61
CA LYS A 62 8.56 13.16 -6.02
C LYS A 62 7.04 13.08 -5.82
N ASP A 63 6.51 11.96 -5.34
CA ASP A 63 5.05 11.78 -5.19
C ASP A 63 4.56 12.46 -3.90
N PRO A 64 3.73 13.52 -3.99
CA PRO A 64 3.26 14.27 -2.82
C PRO A 64 2.29 13.48 -1.93
N ARG A 65 1.81 12.31 -2.37
CA ARG A 65 0.93 11.44 -1.59
C ARG A 65 1.70 10.59 -0.58
N VAL A 66 3.03 10.51 -0.72
CA VAL A 66 3.89 9.69 0.11
C VAL A 66 4.38 10.50 1.30
N ASN A 67 4.18 9.96 2.51
CA ASN A 67 4.83 10.50 3.69
C ASN A 67 6.29 10.04 3.73
N LEU A 68 7.24 10.98 3.79
CA LEU A 68 8.67 10.69 3.70
C LEU A 68 9.21 9.88 4.90
N ASP A 69 8.70 10.11 6.10
CA ASP A 69 9.12 9.35 7.30
C ASP A 69 8.69 7.88 7.18
N GLN A 70 7.46 7.64 6.73
CA GLN A 70 6.97 6.29 6.47
C GLN A 70 7.72 5.62 5.31
N LEU A 71 8.07 6.40 4.29
CA LEU A 71 8.87 5.91 3.18
C LEU A 71 10.27 5.51 3.64
N LYS A 72 10.92 6.29 4.51
CA LYS A 72 12.24 5.97 5.05
C LYS A 72 12.25 4.59 5.71
N THR A 73 11.32 4.32 6.62
CA THR A 73 11.18 3.01 7.27
C THR A 73 10.93 1.88 6.25
N LEU A 74 10.17 2.18 5.19
CA LEU A 74 9.89 1.21 4.13
C LEU A 74 11.13 0.90 3.27
N VAL A 75 11.93 1.91 2.93
CA VAL A 75 13.17 1.76 2.16
C VAL A 75 14.23 1.01 2.97
N GLU A 76 14.37 1.32 4.26
CA GLU A 76 15.21 0.56 5.19
C GLU A 76 14.81 -0.93 5.21
N TYR A 77 13.51 -1.21 5.25
CA TYR A 77 13.01 -2.58 5.14
C TYR A 77 13.34 -3.22 3.79
N TRP A 78 13.18 -2.51 2.67
CA TRP A 78 13.49 -3.05 1.34
C TRP A 78 14.96 -3.37 1.12
N LEU A 79 15.86 -2.59 1.73
CA LEU A 79 17.32 -2.84 1.71
C LEU A 79 17.77 -3.86 2.76
N SER A 80 16.87 -4.30 3.65
CA SER A 80 17.20 -5.37 4.61
C SER A 80 17.49 -6.68 3.87
N SER A 81 18.47 -7.46 4.38
CA SER A 81 18.87 -8.74 3.80
C SER A 81 17.68 -9.67 3.57
N LYS A 82 16.76 -9.73 4.53
CA LYS A 82 15.53 -10.54 4.45
C LYS A 82 14.66 -10.16 3.24
N ALA A 83 14.46 -8.86 3.01
CA ALA A 83 13.63 -8.39 1.90
C ALA A 83 14.31 -8.59 0.54
N MET A 84 15.64 -8.44 0.50
CA MET A 84 16.44 -8.69 -0.70
C MET A 84 16.44 -10.18 -1.07
N GLU A 85 16.65 -11.08 -0.10
CA GLU A 85 16.57 -12.53 -0.28
C GLU A 85 15.20 -12.94 -0.84
N GLN A 86 14.12 -12.46 -0.22
CA GLN A 86 12.76 -12.74 -0.69
C GLN A 86 12.54 -12.22 -2.11
N SER A 87 13.07 -11.03 -2.43
CA SER A 87 12.98 -10.45 -3.76
C SER A 87 13.79 -11.24 -4.80
N ALA A 88 14.96 -11.78 -4.42
CA ALA A 88 15.78 -12.64 -5.27
C ALA A 88 15.09 -13.99 -5.52
N THR A 89 14.53 -14.64 -4.50
CA THR A 89 13.74 -15.87 -4.66
C THR A 89 12.53 -15.65 -5.56
N ASN A 90 11.79 -14.56 -5.37
CA ASN A 90 10.63 -14.23 -6.21
C ASN A 90 11.03 -13.95 -7.67
N ARG A 91 12.20 -13.36 -7.92
CA ARG A 91 12.75 -13.17 -9.27
C ARG A 91 13.13 -14.52 -9.91
N SER A 92 13.73 -15.42 -9.16
CA SER A 92 14.13 -16.75 -9.66
C SER A 92 12.95 -17.67 -9.97
N ASN A 93 11.80 -17.46 -9.33
CA ASN A 93 10.58 -18.25 -9.54
C ASN A 93 9.71 -17.73 -10.69
N ARG A 94 10.10 -16.62 -11.34
CA ARG A 94 9.35 -15.95 -12.41
C ARG A 94 9.88 -16.35 -13.78
#